data_AF-A0A2K4AJR8-F1
#
_entry.id   AF-A0A2K4AJR8-F1
#
_cell.length_a   1.000
_cell.length_b   1.000
_cell.length_c   1.000
_cell.angle_alpha   90.00
_cell.angle_beta   90.00
_cell.angle_gamma   90.00
#
_symmetry.space_group_name_H-M   'P 1'
#
loop_
_entity.id
_entity.type
_entity.pdbx_description
1 polymer ?
#
loop_
_entity_poly.entity_id
_entity_poly.type
_entity_poly.pdbx_seq_one_letter_code
_entity_poly.pdbx_strand_id
1 'polypeptide(L)' 'EKGEVIGTTKTDENGKYRFDNLDSGKYKVIFEKPAGLTQTGTNTTEDDKDADGGEVDVTITDHDDFTIDNGYFEEETS' A
#
# COMPACT_ATOMS: atom_id res chain seq x y z
N GLU A 1 15.76 3.44 -7.52
CA GLU A 1 16.64 2.44 -6.90
C GLU A 1 15.80 1.30 -6.39
N LYS A 2 16.22 0.04 -6.57
CA LYS A 2 15.63 -1.06 -5.79
C LYS A 2 16.39 -1.10 -4.47
N GLY A 3 15.77 -0.58 -3.41
CA GLY A 3 16.28 -0.71 -2.04
C GLY A 3 16.31 -2.16 -1.59
N GLU A 4 16.88 -2.41 -0.41
CA GLU A 4 16.82 -3.72 0.24
C GLU A 4 15.38 -4.04 0.68
N VAL A 5 14.91 -5.26 0.40
CA VAL A 5 13.61 -5.74 0.88
C VAL A 5 13.79 -6.28 2.30
N ILE A 6 13.26 -5.56 3.28
CA ILE A 6 13.37 -5.92 4.70
C ILE A 6 12.15 -6.67 5.24
N GLY A 7 11.06 -6.76 4.47
CA GLY A 7 9.82 -7.42 4.89
C GLY A 7 8.86 -7.63 3.73
N THR A 8 8.02 -8.66 3.85
CA THR A 8 6.86 -8.89 3.00
C THR A 8 5.71 -9.36 3.87
N THR A 9 4.47 -9.05 3.47
CA THR A 9 3.26 -9.52 4.15
C THR A 9 2.16 -9.72 3.11
N LYS A 10 1.03 -10.29 3.53
CA LYS A 10 -0.18 -10.39 2.70
C LYS A 10 -1.33 -9.72 3.45
N THR A 11 -2.27 -9.18 2.70
CA THR A 11 -3.53 -8.71 3.27
C THR A 11 -4.30 -9.88 3.88
N ASP A 12 -5.00 -9.61 4.98
CA ASP A 12 -5.87 -10.56 5.65
C ASP A 12 -7.24 -10.68 4.96
N GLU A 13 -8.14 -11.47 5.55
CA GLU A 13 -9.50 -11.67 5.03
C GLU A 13 -10.35 -10.38 4.97
N ASN A 14 -9.96 -9.34 5.71
CA ASN A 14 -10.59 -8.03 5.74
C ASN A 14 -9.84 -7.01 4.86
N GLY A 15 -8.82 -7.44 4.10
CA GLY A 15 -8.01 -6.57 3.24
C GLY A 15 -6.93 -5.78 3.98
N LYS A 16 -6.69 -6.03 5.27
CA LYS A 16 -5.71 -5.27 6.08
C LYS A 16 -4.34 -5.92 6.06
N TYR A 17 -3.29 -5.11 6.13
CA TYR A 17 -1.91 -5.56 6.28
C TYR A 17 -1.21 -4.73 7.36
N ARG A 18 -0.08 -5.23 7.88
CA ARG A 18 0.73 -4.51 8.87
C ARG A 18 2.19 -4.96 8.82
N PHE A 19 3.10 -4.02 9.01
CA PHE A 19 4.51 -4.26 9.30
C PHE A 19 4.80 -3.77 10.72
N ASP A 20 5.15 -4.68 11.61
CA ASP A 20 5.44 -4.38 13.02
C ASP A 20 6.96 -4.28 13.26
N ASN A 21 7.34 -3.57 14.34
CA ASN A 21 8.73 -3.44 14.81
C ASN A 21 9.68 -2.79 13.78
N LEU A 22 9.19 -1.77 13.07
CA LEU A 22 10.03 -0.94 12.21
C LEU A 22 10.76 0.11 13.05
N ASP A 23 12.07 0.25 12.84
CA ASP A 23 12.82 1.39 13.39
C ASP A 23 12.35 2.69 12.71
N SER A 24 12.52 3.83 13.38
CA SER A 24 12.28 5.13 12.76
C SER A 24 13.16 5.30 11.51
N GLY A 25 12.56 5.68 10.38
CA GLY A 25 13.27 5.73 9.12
C GLY A 25 12.38 6.04 7.92
N LYS A 26 13.01 6.13 6.75
CA LYS A 26 12.32 6.27 5.47
C LYS A 26 12.19 4.89 4.84
N TYR A 27 10.97 4.54 4.45
CA TYR A 27 10.66 3.28 3.80
C TYR A 27 9.89 3.52 2.51
N LYS A 28 9.85 2.49 1.68
CA LYS A 28 8.98 2.43 0.51
C LYS A 28 8.10 1.19 0.62
N VAL A 29 6.79 1.37 0.62
CA VAL A 29 5.81 0.28 0.53
C VAL A 29 5.56 0.00 -0.94
N ILE A 30 5.60 -1.27 -1.32
CA ILE A 30 5.35 -1.72 -2.69
C ILE A 30 4.16 -2.69 -2.68
N PHE A 31 3.12 -2.37 -3.43
CA PHE A 31 1.96 -3.24 -3.59
C PHE A 31 2.07 -4.06 -4.88
N GLU A 32 2.02 -5.37 -4.73
CA GLU A 32 1.90 -6.27 -5.87
C GLU A 32 0.46 -6.26 -6.39
N LYS A 33 0.23 -5.64 -7.55
CA LYS A 33 -1.09 -5.61 -8.19
C LYS A 33 -1.58 -7.05 -8.44
N PRO A 34 -2.77 -7.44 -7.95
CA PRO A 34 -3.35 -8.73 -8.26
C PRO A 34 -3.50 -8.97 -9.76
N ALA A 35 -3.33 -10.23 -10.18
CA ALA A 35 -3.53 -10.63 -11.56
C ALA A 35 -5.01 -10.43 -11.97
N GLY A 36 -5.25 -9.88 -13.15
CA GLY A 36 -6.60 -9.66 -13.68
C GLY A 36 -7.34 -8.43 -13.13
N LEU A 37 -6.79 -7.72 -12.15
CA LEU A 37 -7.40 -6.49 -11.62
C LEU A 37 -6.72 -5.21 -12.14
N THR A 38 -7.48 -4.13 -12.15
CA THR A 38 -7.01 -2.78 -12.48
C THR A 38 -7.02 -1.92 -11.21
N GLN A 39 -5.98 -1.08 -11.05
CA GLN A 39 -5.88 -0.17 -9.91
C GLN A 39 -6.90 0.96 -10.05
N THR A 40 -7.54 1.33 -8.95
CA THR A 40 -8.39 2.53 -8.91
C THR A 40 -7.58 3.80 -9.12
N GLY A 41 -8.26 4.92 -9.36
CA GLY A 41 -7.61 6.22 -9.39
C GLY A 41 -6.86 6.50 -8.08
N THR A 42 -5.63 7.01 -8.19
CA THR A 42 -4.76 7.30 -7.04
C THR A 42 -4.77 8.78 -6.69
N ASN A 43 -4.61 9.13 -5.41
CA ASN A 43 -4.51 10.53 -4.97
C ASN A 43 -5.71 11.38 -5.46
N THR A 44 -6.92 10.83 -5.38
CA THR A 44 -8.14 11.43 -5.96
C THR A 44 -9.09 12.03 -4.92
N THR A 45 -8.99 11.66 -3.65
CA THR A 45 -9.89 12.14 -2.60
C THR A 45 -9.13 12.50 -1.31
N GLU A 46 -9.75 12.32 -0.14
CA GLU A 46 -9.03 12.41 1.14
C GLU A 46 -8.07 11.22 1.26
N ASP A 47 -6.90 11.46 1.87
CA ASP A 47 -5.76 10.53 1.99
C ASP A 47 -6.10 9.20 2.68
N ASP A 48 -7.18 9.16 3.47
CA ASP A 48 -7.67 7.96 4.15
C ASP A 48 -8.77 7.22 3.37
N LYS A 49 -9.06 7.66 2.15
CA LYS A 49 -10.19 7.21 1.31
C LYS A 49 -9.84 7.06 -0.17
N ASP A 50 -8.59 7.26 -0.56
CA ASP A 50 -8.11 6.99 -1.90
C ASP A 50 -6.96 6.00 -1.92
N ALA A 51 -6.63 5.53 -3.12
CA ALA A 51 -5.48 4.67 -3.31
C ALA A 51 -4.19 5.51 -3.40
N ASP A 52 -3.12 5.07 -2.75
CA ASP A 52 -1.82 5.74 -2.84
C ASP A 52 -1.04 5.35 -4.11
N GLY A 53 -1.36 4.17 -4.65
CA GLY A 53 -0.66 3.57 -5.79
C GLY A 53 0.38 2.54 -5.40
N GLY A 54 0.95 1.88 -6.42
CA GLY A 54 1.78 0.69 -6.23
C GLY A 54 3.11 0.90 -5.52
N GLU A 55 3.59 2.15 -5.40
CA GLU A 55 4.81 2.49 -4.67
C GLU A 55 4.59 3.77 -3.84
N VAL A 56 4.74 3.66 -2.52
CA VAL A 56 4.45 4.74 -1.58
C VAL A 56 5.67 5.00 -0.70
N ASP A 57 6.13 6.24 -0.63
CA ASP A 57 7.21 6.65 0.28
C ASP A 57 6.64 7.04 1.64
N VAL A 58 7.11 6.41 2.71
CA VAL A 58 6.64 6.65 4.09
C VAL A 58 7.81 6.99 5.01
N THR A 59 7.57 7.87 5.98
CA THR A 59 8.54 8.18 7.04
C THR A 59 7.96 7.80 8.39
N ILE A 60 8.53 6.77 9.01
CA ILE A 60 8.16 6.33 10.35
C ILE A 60 9.02 7.09 11.36
N THR A 61 8.41 7.79 12.31
CA THR A 61 9.11 8.44 13.42
C THR A 61 8.82 7.73 14.73
N ASP A 62 7.62 7.90 15.26
CA ASP A 62 7.21 7.51 16.61
C ASP A 62 5.72 7.18 16.69
N HIS A 63 5.05 7.06 15.54
CA HIS A 63 3.65 6.68 15.42
C HIS A 63 3.47 5.69 14.27
N ASP A 64 2.39 4.91 14.35
CA ASP A 64 1.94 4.06 13.27
C ASP A 64 1.31 4.90 12.16
N ASP A 65 1.60 4.56 10.90
CA ASP A 65 0.96 5.12 9.74
C ASP A 65 -0.01 4.09 9.14
N PHE A 66 -1.30 4.41 9.15
CA PHE A 66 -2.39 3.56 8.65
C PHE A 66 -3.15 4.20 7.49
N THR A 67 -2.66 5.28 6.88
CA THR A 67 -3.32 5.88 5.70
C THR A 67 -2.95 5.15 4.41
N ILE A 68 -1.91 4.31 4.45
CA ILE A 68 -1.39 3.67 3.23
C ILE A 68 -2.31 2.53 2.76
N ASP A 69 -3.02 2.74 1.66
CA ASP A 69 -3.94 1.78 1.07
C ASP A 69 -3.96 1.75 -0.47
N ASN A 70 -4.63 0.73 -1.02
CA ASN A 70 -4.84 0.60 -2.45
C ASN A 70 -6.16 -0.11 -2.78
N GLY A 71 -6.87 0.42 -3.78
CA GLY A 71 -8.06 -0.17 -4.37
C GLY A 71 -7.79 -0.84 -5.71
N TYR A 72 -8.42 -1.98 -5.94
CA TYR A 72 -8.42 -2.69 -7.23
C TYR A 72 -9.82 -3.15 -7.60
N PHE A 73 -10.15 -3.14 -8.90
CA PHE A 73 -11.43 -3.60 -9.42
C PHE A 73 -11.23 -4.54 -10.61
N GLU A 74 -12.21 -5.43 -10.83
CA GLU A 74 -12.30 -6.20 -12.06
C GLU A 74 -12.82 -5.29 -13.18
N GLU A 75 -12.14 -5.28 -14.33
CA GLU A 75 -12.71 -4.61 -15.49
C GLU A 75 -13.90 -5.44 -15.97
N GLU A 76 -15.08 -4.81 -16.04
CA GLU A 76 -16.27 -5.42 -16.63
C GLU A 76 -15.98 -5.68 -18.11
N THR A 77 -15.62 -6.91 -18.45
CA THR A 77 -15.54 -7.34 -19.85
C THR A 77 -16.98 -7.52 -20.34
N SER A 78 -17.48 -6.52 -21.07
CA SER A 78 -18.76 -6.61 -21.80
C SER A 78 -18.76 -7.70 -22.86
#